data_AF-A0A8H6I901-F1
#
_entry.id   AF-A0A8H6I901-F1
#
_cell.length_a   1.000
_cell.length_b   1.000
_cell.length_c   1.000
_cell.angle_alpha   90.00
_cell.angle_beta   90.00
_cell.angle_gamma   90.00
#
_symmetry.space_group_name_H-M   'P 1'
#
loop_
_entity.id
_entity.type
_entity.pdbx_description
1 polymer ?
#
loop_
_entity_poly.entity_id
_entity_poly.type
_entity_poly.pdbx_seq_one_letter_code
_entity_poly.pdbx_strand_id
1 'polypeptide(L)'
;MPVPVPFAQLWEHLPAELKLSIFFRLPLRDVINFSYVSLHSRLFALHSLRQRLSELLLPYHLNVYSVFLALDRCNTVVAGSTALELVCPSSITPNNIDFLCPITEANLFISYLIHNDYRVLEDPFFGPPSIDDDPGQNAVRDVVILYHPTTNATIHAIISVSSSALAPLFQSHSTFVMNFISASGFYSCYPELTAEKEGFRNVTDVETEAQPRRRMDEDKYIARGFRYRQPCPPKEERELNAPPRESCLHSKRELTDNVTAILPFNVFHLSASYWPKTKWRLGFILKRPGRSNKIIEGMVGVSAEGKEEGIHCNHTSNIDYW
;
A
#
# COMPACT_ATOMS: atom_id res chain seq x y z
N MET A 1 -23.74 41.02 16.88
CA MET A 1 -23.02 39.74 16.85
C MET A 1 -21.67 39.96 16.17
N PRO A 2 -20.55 39.41 16.67
CA PRO A 2 -19.26 39.55 15.99
C PRO A 2 -19.32 38.88 14.60
N VAL A 3 -18.69 39.52 13.60
CA VAL A 3 -18.57 38.98 12.25
C VAL A 3 -17.65 37.75 12.31
N PRO A 4 -18.05 36.57 11.80
CA PRO A 4 -17.18 35.41 11.79
C PRO A 4 -15.92 35.70 10.97
N VAL A 5 -14.76 35.46 11.56
CA VAL A 5 -13.46 35.58 10.89
C VAL A 5 -13.33 34.40 9.90
N PRO A 6 -13.01 34.64 8.62
CA PRO A 6 -12.79 33.56 7.66
C PRO A 6 -11.68 32.61 8.12
N PHE A 7 -11.88 31.29 7.94
CA PHE A 7 -10.87 30.29 8.31
C PHE A 7 -9.49 30.58 7.72
N ALA A 8 -9.42 31.10 6.49
CA ALA A 8 -8.17 31.48 5.85
C ALA A 8 -7.38 32.53 6.66
N GLN A 9 -8.05 33.52 7.25
CA GLN A 9 -7.39 34.52 8.08
C GLN A 9 -6.92 33.91 9.42
N LEU A 10 -7.73 33.05 10.03
CA LEU A 10 -7.32 32.32 11.24
C LEU A 10 -6.12 31.43 10.97
N TRP A 11 -6.08 30.78 9.80
CA TRP A 11 -4.99 29.90 9.39
C TRP A 11 -3.66 30.64 9.31
N GLU A 12 -3.61 31.81 8.67
CA GLU A 12 -2.37 32.58 8.55
C GLU A 12 -1.77 32.93 9.91
N HIS A 13 -2.60 33.28 10.89
CA HIS A 13 -2.18 33.64 12.24
C HIS A 13 -1.99 32.45 13.19
N LEU A 14 -2.33 31.23 12.77
CA LEU A 14 -2.20 30.06 13.62
C LEU A 14 -0.70 29.71 13.85
N PRO A 15 -0.26 29.50 15.11
CA PRO A 15 1.08 29.01 15.42
C PRO A 15 1.43 27.74 14.65
N ALA A 16 2.71 27.56 14.32
CA ALA A 16 3.18 26.43 13.52
C ALA A 16 2.85 25.09 14.18
N GLU A 17 2.90 25.02 15.51
CA GLU A 17 2.62 23.83 16.30
C GLU A 17 1.15 23.40 16.17
N LEU A 18 0.23 24.35 16.14
CA LEU A 18 -1.20 24.07 15.96
C LEU A 18 -1.51 23.70 14.51
N LYS A 19 -0.86 24.35 13.54
CA LYS A 19 -0.92 23.93 12.14
C LYS A 19 -0.43 22.48 12.00
N LEU A 20 0.72 22.13 12.61
CA LEU A 20 1.25 20.77 12.64
C LEU A 20 0.33 19.80 13.40
N SER A 21 -0.37 20.24 14.43
CA SER A 21 -1.34 19.38 15.11
C SER A 21 -2.55 19.07 14.23
N ILE A 22 -2.99 20.03 13.39
CA ILE A 22 -4.11 19.86 12.44
C ILE A 22 -3.70 18.93 11.31
N PHE A 23 -2.74 19.36 10.47
CA PHE A 23 -1.52 18.57 10.32
C PHE A 23 -1.69 17.08 10.44
N PHE A 24 -1.16 16.57 11.55
CA PHE A 24 -1.08 15.18 11.96
C PHE A 24 -2.38 14.38 11.93
N ARG A 25 -3.54 15.03 11.99
CA ARG A 25 -4.85 14.38 12.04
C ARG A 25 -5.54 14.29 10.68
N LEU A 26 -5.05 15.03 9.69
CA LEU A 26 -5.64 15.03 8.35
C LEU A 26 -5.25 13.77 7.57
N PRO A 27 -6.19 13.13 6.85
CA PRO A 27 -5.86 12.09 5.89
C PRO A 27 -5.00 12.68 4.77
N LEU A 28 -4.18 11.84 4.12
CA LEU A 28 -3.23 12.25 3.09
C LEU A 28 -3.93 12.97 1.92
N ARG A 29 -5.16 12.60 1.57
CA ARG A 29 -5.98 13.31 0.58
C ARG A 29 -6.09 14.80 0.91
N ASP A 30 -6.43 15.13 2.15
CA ASP A 30 -6.63 16.51 2.59
C ASP A 30 -5.30 17.25 2.70
N VAL A 31 -4.24 16.55 3.13
CA VAL A 31 -2.87 17.08 3.13
C VAL A 31 -2.42 17.43 1.70
N ILE A 32 -2.70 16.57 0.73
CA ILE A 32 -2.40 16.80 -0.69
C ILE A 32 -3.21 17.98 -1.24
N ASN A 33 -4.53 18.01 -0.99
CA ASN A 33 -5.39 19.11 -1.41
C ASN A 33 -4.87 20.45 -0.87
N PHE A 34 -4.46 20.48 0.40
CA PHE A 34 -3.86 21.66 0.98
C PHE A 34 -2.50 22.02 0.36
N SER A 35 -1.69 21.02 0.00
CA SER A 35 -0.39 21.24 -0.63
C SER A 35 -0.49 21.97 -1.99
N TYR A 36 -1.66 21.95 -2.64
CA TYR A 36 -1.91 22.68 -3.88
C TYR A 36 -2.29 24.16 -3.69
N VAL A 37 -2.53 24.61 -2.46
CA VAL A 37 -2.95 26.00 -2.19
C VAL A 37 -1.82 27.01 -2.39
N SER A 38 -0.61 26.69 -1.92
CA SER A 38 0.56 27.57 -2.03
C SER A 38 1.87 26.80 -1.84
N LEU A 39 3.01 27.39 -2.22
CA LEU A 39 4.32 26.80 -1.92
C LEU A 39 4.54 26.62 -0.41
N HIS A 40 4.12 27.60 0.41
CA HIS A 40 4.23 27.50 1.86
C HIS A 40 3.41 26.32 2.40
N SER A 41 2.16 26.20 1.95
CA SER A 41 1.27 25.08 2.27
C SER A 41 1.87 23.72 1.88
N ARG A 42 2.51 23.67 0.69
CA ARG A 42 3.21 22.46 0.22
C ARG A 42 4.38 22.09 1.12
N LEU A 43 5.25 23.05 1.44
CA LEU A 43 6.39 22.82 2.33
C LEU A 43 5.92 22.36 3.71
N PHE A 44 4.84 22.93 4.22
CA PHE A 44 4.24 22.55 5.48
C PHE A 44 3.66 21.14 5.46
N ALA A 45 2.91 20.78 4.40
CA ALA A 45 2.40 19.43 4.19
C ALA A 45 3.53 18.40 4.18
N LEU A 46 4.60 18.66 3.42
CA LEU A 46 5.78 17.78 3.34
C LEU A 46 6.50 17.64 4.68
N HIS A 47 6.68 18.75 5.40
CA HIS A 47 7.29 18.74 6.72
C HIS A 47 6.46 17.90 7.70
N SER A 48 5.14 18.11 7.71
CA SER A 48 4.24 17.38 8.60
C SER A 48 4.28 15.87 8.36
N LEU A 49 4.32 15.42 7.11
CA LEU A 49 4.36 13.99 6.81
C LEU A 49 5.72 13.35 7.11
N ARG A 50 6.82 14.07 6.89
CA ARG A 50 8.15 13.62 7.35
C ARG A 50 8.19 13.46 8.85
N GLN A 51 7.59 14.41 9.58
CA GLN A 51 7.54 14.34 11.04
C GLN A 51 6.68 13.16 11.50
N ARG A 52 5.50 12.93 10.90
CA ARG A 52 4.68 11.74 11.19
C ARG A 52 5.45 10.44 10.95
N LEU A 53 6.17 10.32 9.83
CA LEU A 53 6.98 9.14 9.56
C LEU A 53 8.10 8.99 10.61
N SER A 54 8.78 10.09 10.96
CA SER A 54 9.80 10.07 12.01
C SER A 54 9.23 9.59 13.35
N GLU A 55 8.03 10.02 13.72
CA GLU A 55 7.34 9.58 14.95
C GLU A 55 6.94 8.11 14.88
N LEU A 56 6.53 7.60 13.71
CA LEU A 56 6.22 6.18 13.52
C LEU A 56 7.46 5.29 13.54
N LEU A 57 8.61 5.79 13.10
CA LEU A 57 9.89 5.06 13.11
C LEU A 57 10.57 5.09 14.49
N LEU A 58 10.23 6.05 15.35
CA LEU A 58 10.88 6.24 16.64
C LEU A 58 10.80 5.00 17.56
N PRO A 59 9.67 4.31 17.73
CA PRO A 59 9.59 3.07 18.53
C PRO A 59 10.50 1.94 18.02
N TYR A 60 10.89 2.02 16.76
CA TYR A 60 11.76 1.06 16.08
C TYR A 60 13.23 1.48 16.11
N HIS A 61 13.57 2.58 16.80
CA HIS A 61 14.94 3.10 16.87
C HIS A 61 15.58 3.35 15.50
N LEU A 62 14.76 3.57 14.47
CA LEU A 62 15.21 3.83 13.12
C LEU A 62 15.28 5.34 12.88
N ASN A 63 16.46 5.82 12.48
CA ASN A 63 16.60 7.21 12.05
C ASN A 63 15.93 7.42 10.68
N VAL A 64 15.02 8.39 10.58
CA VAL A 64 14.24 8.65 9.35
C VAL A 64 15.12 8.95 8.13
N TYR A 65 16.25 9.65 8.30
CA TYR A 65 17.17 9.94 7.19
C TYR A 65 17.92 8.70 6.72
N SER A 66 18.42 7.89 7.65
CA SER A 66 19.08 6.61 7.33
C SER A 66 18.10 5.64 6.66
N VAL A 67 16.84 5.61 7.10
CA VAL A 67 15.78 4.82 6.43
C VAL A 67 15.57 5.29 5.01
N PHE A 68 15.39 6.60 4.76
CA PHE A 68 15.21 7.08 3.39
C PHE A 68 16.38 6.74 2.46
N LEU A 69 17.61 6.85 2.96
CA LEU A 69 18.79 6.44 2.19
C LEU A 69 18.79 4.94 1.89
N ALA A 70 18.37 4.11 2.85
CA ALA A 70 18.25 2.66 2.65
C ALA A 70 17.12 2.31 1.65
N LEU A 71 15.96 2.99 1.74
CA LEU A 71 14.85 2.82 0.80
C LEU A 71 15.28 3.14 -0.64
N ASP A 72 16.02 4.24 -0.84
CA ASP A 72 16.52 4.66 -2.15
C ASP A 72 17.53 3.65 -2.71
N ARG A 73 18.54 3.32 -1.89
CA ARG A 73 19.65 2.45 -2.31
C ARG A 73 19.20 1.02 -2.61
N CYS A 74 18.20 0.51 -1.88
CA CYS A 74 17.76 -0.87 -1.98
C CYS A 74 16.43 -1.01 -2.75
N ASN A 75 15.95 0.05 -3.41
CA ASN A 75 14.65 0.08 -4.09
C ASN A 75 13.51 -0.52 -3.24
N THR A 76 13.53 -0.22 -1.95
CA THR A 76 12.64 -0.78 -0.93
C THR A 76 11.58 0.24 -0.55
N VAL A 77 10.41 -0.22 -0.10
CA VAL A 77 9.32 0.68 0.35
C VAL A 77 8.78 0.25 1.70
N VAL A 78 8.28 1.21 2.48
CA VAL A 78 7.46 0.94 3.67
C VAL A 78 6.01 0.73 3.22
N ALA A 79 5.34 -0.31 3.72
CA ALA A 79 3.96 -0.65 3.35
C ALA A 79 3.12 -1.00 4.59
N GLY A 80 2.00 -1.69 4.35
CA GLY A 80 1.16 -2.28 5.38
C GLY A 80 0.54 -1.23 6.31
N SER A 81 0.44 -1.58 7.60
CA SER A 81 -0.25 -0.73 8.57
C SER A 81 0.49 0.57 8.89
N THR A 82 1.82 0.60 8.72
CA THR A 82 2.63 1.82 8.90
C THR A 82 2.36 2.83 7.79
N ALA A 83 2.33 2.40 6.53
CA ALA A 83 1.96 3.27 5.41
C ALA A 83 0.49 3.73 5.51
N LEU A 84 -0.41 2.85 5.94
CA LEU A 84 -1.82 3.19 6.16
C LEU A 84 -2.01 4.28 7.22
N GLU A 85 -1.32 4.20 8.36
CA GLU A 85 -1.47 5.21 9.42
C GLU A 85 -1.02 6.61 8.96
N LEU A 86 -0.12 6.70 7.99
CA LEU A 86 0.23 7.98 7.36
C LEU A 86 -0.83 8.48 6.39
N VAL A 87 -1.46 7.58 5.63
CA VAL A 87 -2.52 7.91 4.66
C VAL A 87 -3.83 8.26 5.34
N CYS A 88 -4.21 7.51 6.36
CA CYS A 88 -5.43 7.70 7.12
C CYS A 88 -5.06 7.59 8.61
N PRO A 89 -4.62 8.71 9.24
CA PRO A 89 -4.35 8.74 10.67
C PRO A 89 -5.59 8.30 11.43
N SER A 90 -5.51 7.13 12.07
CA SER A 90 -6.69 6.42 12.53
C SER A 90 -6.62 6.04 14.01
N SER A 91 -5.70 6.65 14.76
CA SER A 91 -5.42 6.43 16.18
C SER A 91 -4.88 5.04 16.52
N ILE A 92 -4.41 4.31 15.52
CA ILE A 92 -3.92 2.95 15.70
C ILE A 92 -2.42 2.92 15.53
N THR A 93 -1.72 2.49 16.57
CA THR A 93 -0.28 2.27 16.53
C THR A 93 0.02 0.96 15.78
N PRO A 94 0.83 0.99 14.71
CA PRO A 94 1.34 -0.23 14.09
C PRO A 94 2.16 -1.05 15.09
N ASN A 95 1.90 -2.35 15.15
CA ASN A 95 2.67 -3.27 16.01
C ASN A 95 4.03 -3.66 15.38
N ASN A 96 4.16 -3.47 14.07
CA ASN A 96 5.34 -3.75 13.27
C ASN A 96 5.44 -2.78 12.08
N ILE A 97 6.62 -2.71 11.48
CA ILE A 97 6.84 -2.07 10.18
C ILE A 97 7.06 -3.14 9.13
N ASP A 98 6.28 -3.06 8.05
CA ASP A 98 6.45 -3.90 6.87
C ASP A 98 7.29 -3.13 5.82
N PHE A 99 8.44 -3.68 5.45
CA PHE A 99 9.22 -3.24 4.30
C PHE A 99 9.05 -4.24 3.16
N LEU A 100 8.71 -3.75 1.97
CA LEU A 100 8.70 -4.56 0.76
C LEU A 100 10.03 -4.38 0.02
N CYS A 101 10.74 -5.49 -0.17
CA CYS A 101 12.08 -5.51 -0.74
C CYS A 101 12.05 -6.25 -2.09
N PRO A 102 12.73 -5.76 -3.13
CA PRO A 102 12.91 -6.55 -4.34
C PRO A 102 13.91 -7.69 -4.07
N ILE A 103 13.75 -8.79 -4.80
CA ILE A 103 14.59 -10.00 -4.62
C ILE A 103 16.09 -9.71 -4.75
N THR A 104 16.45 -8.73 -5.59
CA THR A 104 17.83 -8.37 -5.92
C THR A 104 18.53 -7.59 -4.82
N GLU A 105 17.78 -6.83 -4.02
CA GLU A 105 18.34 -5.93 -2.99
C GLU A 105 18.02 -6.34 -1.55
N ALA A 106 17.22 -7.39 -1.35
CA ALA A 106 16.75 -7.80 -0.03
C ALA A 106 17.90 -8.06 0.96
N ASN A 107 18.98 -8.72 0.54
CA ASN A 107 20.14 -8.99 1.40
C ASN A 107 20.84 -7.70 1.85
N LEU A 108 20.92 -6.70 0.97
CA LEU A 108 21.52 -5.41 1.30
C LEU A 108 20.66 -4.66 2.32
N PHE A 109 19.34 -4.67 2.13
CA PHE A 109 18.40 -4.04 3.06
C PHE A 109 18.37 -4.73 4.44
N ILE A 110 18.35 -6.07 4.46
CA ILE A 110 18.44 -6.85 5.71
C ILE A 110 19.76 -6.54 6.43
N SER A 111 20.87 -6.47 5.69
CA SER A 111 22.16 -6.08 6.27
C SER A 111 22.07 -4.69 6.91
N TYR A 112 21.45 -3.71 6.27
CA TYR A 112 21.21 -2.39 6.87
C TYR A 112 20.47 -2.48 8.21
N LEU A 113 19.41 -3.29 8.30
CA LEU A 113 18.68 -3.47 9.57
C LEU A 113 19.56 -4.11 10.65
N ILE A 114 20.36 -5.13 10.30
CA ILE A 114 21.30 -5.77 11.23
C ILE A 114 22.34 -4.77 11.76
N HIS A 115 22.81 -3.84 10.92
CA HIS A 115 23.71 -2.76 11.35
C HIS A 115 23.02 -1.73 12.28
N ASN A 116 21.69 -1.72 12.34
CA ASN A 116 20.89 -0.94 13.30
C ASN A 116 20.42 -1.83 14.46
N ASP A 117 21.27 -2.77 14.90
CA ASP A 117 21.09 -3.64 16.06
C ASP A 117 19.90 -4.62 16.00
N TYR A 118 19.26 -4.76 14.84
CA TYR A 118 18.24 -5.79 14.65
C TYR A 118 18.87 -7.19 14.54
N ARG A 119 18.14 -8.18 15.02
CA ARG A 119 18.48 -9.60 14.85
C ARG A 119 17.40 -10.28 14.04
N VAL A 120 17.83 -11.11 13.09
CA VAL A 120 16.92 -12.03 12.43
C VAL A 120 16.39 -12.97 13.50
N LEU A 121 15.06 -13.11 13.56
CA LEU A 121 14.44 -14.10 14.40
C LEU A 121 14.69 -15.44 13.71
N GLU A 122 15.68 -16.21 14.20
CA GLU A 122 15.97 -17.55 13.69
C GLU A 122 14.70 -18.39 13.89
N ASP A 123 14.17 -18.90 12.78
CA ASP A 123 12.99 -19.76 12.71
C ASP A 123 11.63 -19.06 12.97
N PRO A 124 11.16 -18.18 12.08
CA PRO A 124 9.72 -18.04 11.91
C PRO A 124 9.29 -19.23 11.06
N PHE A 125 8.49 -20.13 11.64
CA PHE A 125 7.81 -21.26 11.01
C PHE A 125 6.90 -20.83 9.82
N PHE A 126 7.43 -20.11 8.84
CA PHE A 126 7.00 -20.21 7.46
C PHE A 126 7.69 -21.50 7.01
N GLY A 127 6.92 -22.60 6.99
CA GLY A 127 7.44 -23.85 6.45
C GLY A 127 8.08 -23.62 5.08
N PRO A 128 8.89 -24.57 4.57
CA PRO A 128 9.34 -24.48 3.18
C PRO A 128 8.14 -24.08 2.32
N PRO A 129 8.29 -23.11 1.39
CA PRO A 129 7.21 -22.74 0.49
C PRO A 129 6.58 -24.03 -0.01
N SER A 130 5.25 -24.16 0.12
CA SER A 130 4.58 -25.39 -0.25
C SER A 130 5.10 -25.74 -1.63
N ILE A 131 5.57 -26.97 -1.85
CA ILE A 131 6.04 -27.38 -3.19
C ILE A 131 4.89 -27.22 -4.21
N ASP A 132 3.64 -27.12 -3.72
CA ASP A 132 2.42 -26.83 -4.47
C ASP A 132 2.05 -25.33 -4.58
N ASP A 133 2.85 -24.41 -4.03
CA ASP A 133 2.67 -22.96 -4.26
C ASP A 133 3.11 -22.67 -5.69
N ASP A 134 2.14 -22.62 -6.61
CA ASP A 134 2.35 -22.27 -8.00
C ASP A 134 3.24 -21.01 -8.09
N PRO A 135 4.50 -21.13 -8.56
CA PRO A 135 5.48 -20.04 -8.53
C PRO A 135 5.05 -18.83 -9.39
N GLY A 136 3.99 -18.98 -10.19
CA GLY A 136 3.38 -17.89 -10.96
C GLY A 136 2.43 -16.98 -10.18
N GLN A 137 1.93 -17.39 -9.00
CA GLN A 137 0.83 -16.68 -8.34
C GLN A 137 1.21 -15.85 -7.11
N ASN A 138 2.27 -16.22 -6.38
CA ASN A 138 2.68 -15.48 -5.18
C ASN A 138 3.80 -14.47 -5.50
N ALA A 139 3.53 -13.18 -5.30
CA ALA A 139 4.52 -12.13 -5.48
C ALA A 139 5.51 -12.03 -4.31
N VAL A 140 5.26 -12.74 -3.20
CA VAL A 140 6.12 -12.84 -2.02
C VAL A 140 6.95 -14.12 -2.10
N ARG A 141 8.27 -13.96 -2.11
CA ARG A 141 9.24 -15.07 -2.01
C ARG A 141 9.41 -15.53 -0.57
N ASP A 142 9.58 -14.59 0.34
CA ASP A 142 9.94 -14.85 1.74
C ASP A 142 9.54 -13.66 2.64
N VAL A 143 9.45 -13.90 3.94
CA VAL A 143 9.24 -12.87 4.96
C VAL A 143 10.27 -13.05 6.07
N VAL A 144 11.27 -12.18 6.09
CA VAL A 144 12.28 -12.16 7.14
C VAL A 144 11.77 -11.30 8.30
N ILE A 145 11.57 -11.92 9.46
CA ILE A 145 11.17 -11.21 10.68
C ILE A 145 12.44 -10.84 11.44
N LEU A 146 12.59 -9.55 11.74
CA LEU A 146 13.66 -9.03 12.55
C LEU A 146 13.11 -8.42 13.83
N TYR A 147 13.84 -8.56 14.93
CA TYR A 147 13.49 -7.94 16.21
C TYR A 147 14.65 -7.13 16.77
N HIS A 148 14.33 -6.04 17.45
CA HIS A 148 15.32 -5.20 18.14
C HIS A 148 15.40 -5.63 19.61
N PRO A 149 16.56 -6.10 20.12
CA PRO A 149 16.67 -6.75 21.43
C PRO A 149 16.39 -5.83 22.62
N THR A 150 16.55 -4.51 22.46
CA THR A 150 16.31 -3.54 23.55
C THR A 150 14.87 -3.07 23.64
N THR A 151 14.17 -2.98 22.50
CA THR A 151 12.82 -2.38 22.43
C THR A 151 11.73 -3.40 22.18
N ASN A 152 12.10 -4.64 21.81
CA ASN A 152 11.22 -5.66 21.29
C ASN A 152 10.43 -5.22 20.04
N ALA A 153 10.87 -4.16 19.36
CA ALA A 153 10.26 -3.72 18.11
C ALA A 153 10.49 -4.77 17.02
N THR A 154 9.45 -5.05 16.22
CA THR A 154 9.51 -6.05 15.15
C THR A 154 9.40 -5.41 13.78
N ILE A 155 10.24 -5.87 12.85
CA ILE A 155 10.25 -5.46 11.46
C ILE A 155 10.01 -6.69 10.60
N HIS A 156 9.16 -6.56 9.59
CA HIS A 156 8.99 -7.57 8.55
C HIS A 156 9.63 -7.08 7.26
N ALA A 157 10.65 -7.78 6.77
CA ALA A 157 11.17 -7.60 5.42
C ALA A 157 10.51 -8.63 4.49
N ILE A 158 9.49 -8.18 3.76
CA ILE A 158 8.72 -8.98 2.79
C ILE A 158 9.46 -8.93 1.46
N ILE A 159 10.03 -10.06 1.05
CA ILE A 159 10.86 -10.17 -0.14
C ILE A 159 9.97 -10.51 -1.33
N SER A 160 9.99 -9.69 -2.36
CA SER A 160 9.31 -10.00 -3.63
C SER A 160 10.01 -11.13 -4.37
N VAL A 161 9.26 -11.88 -5.18
CA VAL A 161 9.82 -12.79 -6.20
C VAL A 161 10.46 -12.04 -7.38
N SER A 162 10.17 -10.75 -7.54
CA SER A 162 10.60 -9.94 -8.69
C SER A 162 11.61 -8.86 -8.31
N SER A 163 12.14 -8.16 -9.31
CA SER A 163 12.94 -6.94 -9.12
C SER A 163 12.13 -5.73 -8.65
N SER A 164 10.80 -5.84 -8.56
CA SER A 164 9.93 -4.80 -8.02
C SER A 164 9.48 -5.11 -6.61
N ALA A 165 9.79 -4.21 -5.68
CA ALA A 165 9.26 -4.22 -4.32
C ALA A 165 7.72 -4.13 -4.26
N LEU A 166 7.07 -3.64 -5.32
CA LEU A 166 5.63 -3.36 -5.30
C LEU A 166 4.77 -4.57 -5.70
N ALA A 167 5.34 -5.64 -6.24
CA ALA A 167 4.55 -6.80 -6.64
C ALA A 167 3.74 -7.40 -5.46
N PRO A 168 4.31 -7.60 -4.25
CA PRO A 168 3.54 -7.99 -3.06
C PRO A 168 2.40 -7.03 -2.71
N LEU A 169 2.62 -5.73 -2.87
CA LEU A 169 1.62 -4.70 -2.50
C LEU A 169 0.33 -4.91 -3.28
N PHE A 170 0.41 -5.13 -4.58
CA PHE A 170 -0.77 -5.29 -5.45
C PHE A 170 -1.45 -6.65 -5.32
N GLN A 171 -0.83 -7.59 -4.62
CA GLN A 171 -1.46 -8.86 -4.21
C GLN A 171 -1.99 -8.83 -2.77
N SER A 172 -1.90 -7.68 -2.08
CA SER A 172 -2.50 -7.54 -0.75
C SER A 172 -3.98 -7.88 -0.76
N HIS A 173 -4.47 -8.48 0.33
CA HIS A 173 -5.86 -8.97 0.47
C HIS A 173 -6.93 -7.86 0.34
N SER A 174 -6.55 -6.59 0.51
CA SER A 174 -7.47 -5.45 0.43
C SER A 174 -6.80 -4.21 -0.15
N THR A 175 -7.61 -3.31 -0.71
CA THR A 175 -7.14 -1.98 -1.15
C THR A 175 -6.78 -1.06 0.01
N PHE A 176 -7.21 -1.36 1.25
CA PHE A 176 -6.90 -0.56 2.44
C PHE A 176 -5.39 -0.39 2.62
N VAL A 177 -4.63 -1.43 2.30
CA VAL A 177 -3.19 -1.50 2.53
C VAL A 177 -2.36 -1.31 1.26
N MET A 178 -2.99 -0.89 0.15
CA MET A 178 -2.30 -0.57 -1.10
C MET A 178 -1.74 0.86 -1.07
N ASN A 179 -0.98 1.14 -0.01
CA ASN A 179 -0.30 2.39 0.26
C ASN A 179 1.16 2.08 0.55
N PHE A 180 2.06 2.96 0.12
CA PHE A 180 3.47 2.77 0.41
C PHE A 180 4.24 4.08 0.47
N ILE A 181 5.44 4.00 1.03
CA ILE A 181 6.37 5.11 1.19
C ILE A 181 7.69 4.68 0.58
N SER A 182 8.15 5.41 -0.42
CA SER A 182 9.48 5.25 -1.00
C SER A 182 10.41 6.33 -0.46
N ALA A 183 11.67 6.32 -0.91
CA ALA A 183 12.57 7.45 -0.71
C ALA A 183 12.08 8.75 -1.38
N SER A 184 11.25 8.64 -2.43
CA SER A 184 10.80 9.78 -3.23
C SER A 184 9.48 10.39 -2.77
N GLY A 185 8.62 9.66 -2.06
CA GLY A 185 7.35 10.21 -1.60
C GLY A 185 6.39 9.21 -0.97
N PHE A 186 5.17 9.70 -0.72
CA PHE A 186 4.03 8.90 -0.30
C PHE A 186 3.15 8.56 -1.49
N TYR A 187 2.61 7.34 -1.46
CA TYR A 187 1.77 6.79 -2.51
C TYR A 187 0.54 6.13 -1.88
N SER A 188 -0.63 6.47 -2.39
CA SER A 188 -1.88 5.76 -2.09
C SER A 188 -2.57 5.40 -3.39
N CYS A 189 -2.75 4.11 -3.63
CA CYS A 189 -3.39 3.61 -4.85
C CYS A 189 -4.91 3.87 -4.84
N TYR A 190 -5.51 4.04 -3.67
CA TYR A 190 -6.94 4.26 -3.50
C TYR A 190 -7.19 5.32 -2.42
N PRO A 191 -6.77 6.58 -2.63
CA PRO A 191 -6.75 7.61 -1.59
C PRO A 191 -8.14 7.98 -1.09
N GLU A 192 -9.14 8.06 -1.98
CA GLU A 192 -10.51 8.40 -1.58
C GLU A 192 -11.13 7.31 -0.71
N LEU A 193 -11.06 6.05 -1.17
CA LEU A 193 -11.55 4.91 -0.41
C LEU A 193 -10.83 4.80 0.94
N THR A 194 -9.50 4.90 0.94
CA THR A 194 -8.71 4.79 2.18
C THR A 194 -9.04 5.90 3.17
N ALA A 195 -9.23 7.14 2.70
CA ALA A 195 -9.64 8.26 3.55
C ALA A 195 -11.03 8.07 4.16
N GLU A 196 -11.94 7.42 3.43
CA GLU A 196 -13.29 7.08 3.89
C GLU A 196 -13.34 5.80 4.75
N LYS A 197 -12.18 5.18 5.02
CA LYS A 197 -12.06 3.84 5.64
C LYS A 197 -12.86 2.78 4.89
N GLU A 198 -12.85 2.88 3.58
CA GLU A 198 -13.53 1.97 2.66
C GLU A 198 -12.54 1.39 1.66
N GLY A 199 -12.97 0.37 0.91
CA GLY A 199 -12.06 -0.36 0.04
C GLY A 199 -12.67 -1.65 -0.47
N PHE A 200 -11.90 -2.37 -1.27
CA PHE A 200 -12.32 -3.62 -1.86
C PHE A 200 -11.45 -4.77 -1.39
N ARG A 201 -12.05 -5.96 -1.32
CA ARG A 201 -11.29 -7.20 -1.19
C ARG A 201 -10.64 -7.50 -2.53
N ASN A 202 -9.35 -7.80 -2.51
CA ASN A 202 -8.60 -8.21 -3.68
C ASN A 202 -8.60 -9.73 -3.75
N VAL A 203 -9.59 -10.32 -4.40
CA VAL A 203 -9.74 -11.78 -4.42
C VAL A 203 -8.84 -12.36 -5.50
N THR A 204 -7.72 -12.95 -5.10
CA THR A 204 -6.86 -13.75 -5.97
C THR A 204 -7.41 -15.18 -6.05
N ASP A 205 -7.19 -15.86 -7.18
CA ASP A 205 -7.86 -17.12 -7.61
C ASP A 205 -7.82 -18.31 -6.64
N VAL A 206 -7.05 -18.21 -5.56
CA VAL A 206 -6.87 -19.28 -4.55
C VAL A 206 -7.64 -18.99 -3.25
N GLU A 207 -8.84 -18.41 -3.33
CA GLU A 207 -9.80 -18.48 -2.22
C GLU A 207 -10.38 -19.90 -2.12
N THR A 208 -9.54 -20.88 -1.80
CA THR A 208 -10.02 -22.00 -0.99
C THR A 208 -10.40 -21.40 0.37
N GLU A 209 -11.49 -21.86 0.97
CA GLU A 209 -12.10 -21.29 2.18
C GLU A 209 -11.17 -21.25 3.43
N ALA A 210 -9.88 -21.55 3.30
CA ALA A 210 -8.97 -22.01 4.34
C ALA A 210 -7.66 -21.22 4.51
N GLN A 211 -7.64 -19.89 4.33
CA GLN A 211 -6.53 -19.07 4.86
C GLN A 211 -6.95 -18.31 6.13
N PRO A 212 -6.91 -18.93 7.33
CA PRO A 212 -7.16 -18.25 8.61
C PRO A 212 -6.39 -16.96 8.78
N ARG A 213 -5.11 -16.92 8.35
CA ARG A 213 -4.27 -15.72 8.43
C ARG A 213 -4.86 -14.54 7.68
N ARG A 214 -5.35 -14.77 6.46
CA ARG A 214 -6.00 -13.73 5.66
C ARG A 214 -7.25 -13.19 6.34
N ARG A 215 -8.12 -14.06 6.88
CA ARG A 215 -9.30 -13.64 7.63
C ARG A 215 -8.92 -12.81 8.85
N MET A 216 -7.89 -13.22 9.60
CA MET A 216 -7.38 -12.46 10.75
C MET A 216 -6.87 -11.06 10.34
N ASP A 217 -6.17 -10.95 9.21
CA ASP A 217 -5.72 -9.67 8.68
C ASP A 217 -6.90 -8.77 8.23
N GLU A 218 -7.94 -9.35 7.61
CA GLU A 218 -9.15 -8.61 7.25
C GLU A 218 -9.92 -8.14 8.49
N ASP A 219 -10.15 -9.04 9.46
CA ASP A 219 -10.82 -8.76 10.73
C ASP A 219 -10.09 -7.66 11.51
N LYS A 220 -8.75 -7.66 11.47
CA LYS A 220 -7.91 -6.60 12.05
C LYS A 220 -8.28 -5.22 11.48
N TYR A 221 -8.50 -5.06 10.18
CA TYR A 221 -8.89 -3.76 9.59
C TYR A 221 -10.37 -3.44 9.83
N ILE A 222 -11.25 -4.44 9.83
CA ILE A 222 -12.67 -4.24 10.18
C ILE A 222 -12.80 -3.72 11.61
N ALA A 223 -12.06 -4.30 12.56
CA ALA A 223 -12.03 -3.86 13.96
C ALA A 223 -11.51 -2.42 14.11
N ARG A 224 -10.77 -1.91 13.12
CA ARG A 224 -10.24 -0.53 13.05
C ARG A 224 -11.21 0.46 12.38
N GLY A 225 -12.42 -0.01 12.03
CA GLY A 225 -13.49 0.76 11.42
C GLY A 225 -13.45 0.78 9.89
N PHE A 226 -12.64 -0.07 9.25
CA PHE A 226 -12.68 -0.20 7.79
C PHE A 226 -13.86 -1.06 7.32
N ARG A 227 -14.37 -0.77 6.13
CA ARG A 227 -15.49 -1.51 5.52
C ARG A 227 -15.21 -1.86 4.08
N TYR A 228 -15.60 -3.07 3.68
CA TYR A 228 -15.56 -3.48 2.28
C TYR A 228 -16.77 -2.93 1.53
N ARG A 229 -16.53 -2.28 0.39
CA ARG A 229 -17.56 -1.95 -0.59
C ARG A 229 -17.91 -3.19 -1.41
N GLN A 230 -19.16 -3.27 -1.84
CA GLN A 230 -19.55 -4.26 -2.82
C GLN A 230 -18.90 -3.97 -4.18
N PRO A 231 -18.50 -5.00 -4.93
CA PRO A 231 -18.06 -4.86 -6.30
C PRO A 231 -19.06 -4.07 -7.15
N CYS A 232 -18.56 -3.21 -8.04
CA CYS A 232 -19.39 -2.67 -9.12
C CYS A 232 -19.93 -3.84 -9.96
N PRO A 233 -21.21 -3.84 -10.36
CA PRO A 233 -21.75 -4.88 -11.22
C PRO A 233 -21.00 -4.98 -12.57
N PRO A 234 -21.09 -6.15 -13.25
CA PRO A 234 -20.45 -6.40 -14.53
C PRO A 234 -20.80 -5.33 -15.58
N LYS A 235 -19.94 -5.19 -16.60
CA LYS A 235 -20.13 -4.22 -17.68
C LYS A 235 -21.50 -4.32 -18.39
N GLU A 236 -22.07 -5.51 -18.44
CA GLU A 236 -23.38 -5.78 -19.05
C GLU A 236 -24.53 -4.98 -18.38
N GLU A 237 -24.35 -4.49 -17.14
CA GLU A 237 -25.31 -3.65 -16.41
C GLU A 237 -24.92 -2.16 -16.34
N ARG A 238 -23.80 -1.76 -16.96
CA ARG A 238 -23.19 -0.42 -16.76
C ARG A 238 -23.70 0.68 -17.67
N GLU A 239 -24.47 0.37 -18.70
CA GLU A 239 -24.78 1.34 -19.76
C GLU A 239 -25.64 2.53 -19.32
N LEU A 240 -26.22 2.52 -18.11
CA LEU A 240 -27.00 3.66 -17.61
C LEU A 240 -26.44 4.40 -16.38
N ASN A 241 -25.59 3.79 -15.52
CA ASN A 241 -25.22 4.39 -14.22
C ASN A 241 -23.82 3.97 -13.72
N ALA A 242 -22.82 3.85 -14.61
CA ALA A 242 -21.49 3.41 -14.18
C ALA A 242 -20.88 4.40 -13.16
N PRO A 243 -20.46 3.94 -11.97
CA PRO A 243 -19.76 4.79 -11.02
C PRO A 243 -18.42 5.27 -11.61
N PRO A 244 -17.83 6.35 -11.08
CA PRO A 244 -16.54 6.87 -11.53
C PRO A 244 -15.50 5.75 -11.62
N ARG A 245 -14.67 5.76 -12.68
CA ARG A 245 -13.64 4.73 -12.97
C ARG A 245 -12.76 4.38 -11.75
N GLU A 246 -12.61 5.33 -10.85
CA GLU A 246 -11.80 5.35 -9.63
C GLU A 246 -12.29 4.32 -8.59
N SER A 247 -13.58 3.99 -8.63
CA SER A 247 -14.26 3.06 -7.72
C SER A 247 -14.61 1.72 -8.38
N CYS A 248 -14.12 1.46 -9.59
CA CYS A 248 -14.40 0.24 -10.32
C CYS A 248 -13.27 -0.79 -10.17
N LEU A 249 -13.59 -1.95 -9.57
CA LEU A 249 -12.70 -3.11 -9.44
C LEU A 249 -12.12 -3.61 -10.77
N HIS A 250 -12.84 -3.45 -11.88
CA HIS A 250 -12.41 -3.93 -13.19
C HIS A 250 -11.45 -2.97 -13.93
N SER A 251 -11.22 -1.78 -13.38
CA SER A 251 -10.33 -0.82 -14.02
C SER A 251 -8.89 -1.33 -13.95
N LYS A 252 -8.18 -1.32 -15.09
CA LYS A 252 -6.72 -1.43 -15.10
C LYS A 252 -6.19 -0.12 -14.51
N ARG A 253 -5.37 -0.22 -13.48
CA ARG A 253 -4.83 0.91 -12.73
C ARG A 253 -3.33 1.03 -13.02
N GLU A 254 -2.82 2.24 -12.90
CA GLU A 254 -1.39 2.54 -13.08
C GLU A 254 -0.95 3.51 -12.00
N LEU A 255 0.29 3.45 -11.53
CA LEU A 255 0.74 4.35 -10.44
C LEU A 255 0.66 5.82 -10.85
N THR A 256 0.71 6.06 -12.16
CA THR A 256 0.64 7.37 -12.79
C THR A 256 -0.77 7.75 -13.22
N ASP A 257 -1.79 6.97 -12.85
CA ASP A 257 -3.17 7.36 -13.12
C ASP A 257 -3.58 8.55 -12.24
N ASN A 258 -4.60 9.28 -12.68
CA ASN A 258 -5.07 10.51 -12.02
C ASN A 258 -5.78 10.27 -10.67
N VAL A 259 -5.91 9.01 -10.27
CA VAL A 259 -6.65 8.58 -9.09
C VAL A 259 -5.72 8.04 -8.00
N THR A 260 -4.47 7.75 -8.34
CA THR A 260 -3.41 7.49 -7.38
C THR A 260 -2.96 8.81 -6.77
N ALA A 261 -2.98 8.90 -5.44
CA ALA A 261 -2.43 10.06 -4.74
C ALA A 261 -0.93 9.88 -4.58
N ILE A 262 -0.18 10.90 -5.01
CA ILE A 262 1.27 10.96 -4.86
C ILE A 262 1.63 12.28 -4.19
N LEU A 263 2.43 12.24 -3.14
CA LEU A 263 3.01 13.42 -2.53
C LEU A 263 4.54 13.27 -2.45
N PRO A 264 5.30 13.84 -3.40
CA PRO A 264 6.74 13.69 -3.45
C PRO A 264 7.44 14.51 -2.37
N PHE A 265 8.46 13.93 -1.73
CA PHE A 265 9.27 14.59 -0.70
C PHE A 265 10.11 15.75 -1.23
N ASN A 266 10.46 15.73 -2.51
CA ASN A 266 11.20 16.79 -3.16
C ASN A 266 10.25 17.62 -4.02
N VAL A 267 10.13 18.92 -3.71
CA VAL A 267 9.25 19.85 -4.42
C VAL A 267 9.59 19.98 -5.92
N PHE A 268 10.83 19.70 -6.30
CA PHE A 268 11.33 19.77 -7.67
C PHE A 268 11.18 18.45 -8.45
N HIS A 269 10.99 17.32 -7.76
CA HIS A 269 10.70 16.04 -8.42
C HIS A 269 9.19 15.83 -8.46
N LEU A 270 8.57 16.38 -9.50
CA LEU A 270 7.13 16.21 -9.77
C LEU A 270 6.79 14.93 -10.53
N SER A 271 7.78 14.21 -11.07
CA SER A 271 7.51 13.02 -11.87
C SER A 271 7.51 11.75 -11.04
N ALA A 272 6.42 11.00 -11.15
CA ALA A 272 6.33 9.59 -10.77
C ALA A 272 7.30 8.65 -11.54
N SER A 273 8.27 9.23 -12.27
CA SER A 273 9.20 8.53 -13.16
C SER A 273 10.22 7.66 -12.46
N TYR A 274 10.25 7.66 -11.13
CA TYR A 274 11.17 6.80 -10.36
C TYR A 274 10.72 5.33 -10.36
N TRP A 275 9.42 5.09 -10.49
CA TRP A 275 8.90 3.73 -10.59
C TRP A 275 8.62 3.42 -12.06
N PRO A 276 9.07 2.26 -12.57
CA PRO A 276 8.67 1.81 -13.91
C PRO A 276 7.14 1.79 -13.99
N LYS A 277 6.59 1.92 -15.20
CA LYS A 277 5.13 1.97 -15.44
C LYS A 277 4.44 0.73 -14.87
N THR A 278 4.06 0.83 -13.60
CA THR A 278 3.56 -0.27 -12.82
C THR A 278 2.05 -0.28 -12.97
N LYS A 279 1.54 -1.40 -13.49
CA LYS A 279 0.11 -1.57 -13.79
C LYS A 279 -0.42 -2.72 -12.95
N TRP A 280 -1.64 -2.56 -12.44
CA TRP A 280 -2.29 -3.62 -11.69
C TRP A 280 -3.79 -3.66 -12.00
N ARG A 281 -4.41 -4.76 -11.58
CA ARG A 281 -5.85 -4.96 -11.59
C ARG A 281 -6.20 -5.77 -10.33
N LEU A 282 -7.31 -5.42 -9.69
CA LEU A 282 -7.83 -6.19 -8.56
C LEU A 282 -8.48 -7.47 -9.08
N GLY A 283 -8.22 -8.59 -8.41
CA GLY A 283 -8.94 -9.84 -8.64
C GLY A 283 -10.33 -9.80 -8.01
N PHE A 284 -11.30 -10.48 -8.62
CA PHE A 284 -12.67 -10.56 -8.12
C PHE A 284 -13.37 -11.85 -8.59
N ILE A 285 -14.28 -12.35 -7.75
CA ILE A 285 -15.16 -13.49 -8.09
C ILE A 285 -16.49 -12.96 -8.61
N LEU A 286 -16.89 -13.38 -9.82
CA LEU A 286 -18.26 -13.18 -10.30
C LEU A 286 -19.10 -14.43 -10.00
N LYS A 287 -19.99 -14.32 -9.00
CA LYS A 287 -21.05 -15.31 -8.79
C LYS A 287 -22.23 -14.96 -9.71
N ARG A 288 -22.45 -15.74 -10.77
CA ARG A 288 -23.67 -15.63 -11.60
C ARG A 288 -24.71 -16.63 -11.07
N PRO A 289 -25.96 -16.21 -10.75
CA PRO A 289 -27.01 -17.14 -10.33
C PRO A 289 -27.19 -18.26 -11.36
N GLY A 290 -27.18 -19.53 -10.92
CA GLY A 290 -27.39 -20.69 -11.79
C GLY A 290 -26.20 -21.10 -12.67
N ARG A 291 -25.00 -20.53 -12.48
CA ARG A 291 -23.75 -21.01 -13.13
C ARG A 291 -22.67 -21.25 -12.08
N SER A 292 -21.72 -22.15 -12.39
CA SER A 292 -20.50 -22.29 -11.59
C SER A 292 -19.78 -20.93 -11.49
N ASN A 293 -19.22 -20.65 -10.31
CA ASN A 293 -18.48 -19.41 -10.07
C ASN A 293 -17.33 -19.34 -11.08
N LYS A 294 -17.27 -18.27 -11.88
CA LYS A 294 -16.10 -17.96 -12.69
C LYS A 294 -15.30 -16.90 -11.96
N ILE A 295 -14.06 -17.24 -11.62
CA ILE A 295 -13.10 -16.25 -11.17
C ILE A 295 -12.53 -15.57 -12.41
N ILE A 296 -12.49 -14.24 -12.40
CA ILE A 296 -11.83 -13.47 -13.46
C ILE A 296 -10.55 -12.93 -12.86
N GLU A 297 -9.43 -13.53 -13.27
CA GLU A 297 -8.12 -13.25 -12.69
C GLU A 297 -7.72 -11.78 -12.87
N GLY A 298 -7.29 -11.17 -11.78
CA GLY A 298 -6.65 -9.87 -11.77
C GLY A 298 -5.17 -10.03 -12.09
N MET A 299 -4.79 -9.93 -13.36
CA MET A 299 -3.39 -9.99 -13.75
C MET A 299 -2.63 -8.79 -13.16
N VAL A 300 -1.70 -9.04 -12.23
CA VAL A 300 -0.71 -8.05 -11.77
C VAL A 300 0.51 -8.14 -12.68
N GLY A 301 0.48 -7.38 -13.78
CA GLY A 301 1.64 -7.25 -14.67
C GLY A 301 2.52 -6.08 -14.24
N VAL A 302 3.55 -6.33 -13.43
CA VAL A 302 4.62 -5.34 -13.21
C VAL A 302 5.61 -5.46 -14.37
N SER A 303 5.35 -4.75 -15.47
CA SER A 303 6.31 -4.66 -16.58
C SER A 303 7.32 -3.56 -16.28
N ALA A 304 8.55 -3.96 -15.92
CA ALA A 304 9.72 -3.08 -16.01
C ALA A 304 10.13 -3.01 -17.49
N GLU A 305 9.88 -1.85 -18.11
CA GLU A 305 10.25 -1.42 -19.46
C GLU A 305 10.70 -2.49 -20.50
N GLY A 306 9.86 -2.67 -21.52
CA GLY A 306 10.32 -2.98 -22.89
C GLY A 306 10.14 -4.42 -23.39
N LYS A 307 9.87 -5.37 -22.50
CA LYS A 307 9.32 -6.67 -22.87
C LYS A 307 8.03 -6.88 -22.10
N GLU A 308 6.92 -7.06 -22.80
CA GLU A 308 5.80 -7.79 -22.22
C GLU A 308 6.32 -9.21 -21.93
N GLU A 309 6.89 -9.42 -20.73
CA GLU A 309 6.87 -10.75 -20.14
C GLU A 309 5.42 -11.00 -19.75
N GLY A 310 4.62 -11.36 -20.76
CA GLY A 310 3.33 -11.97 -20.53
C GLY A 310 3.59 -13.24 -19.74
N ILE A 311 3.30 -13.21 -18.45
CA ILE A 311 2.98 -14.44 -17.72
C ILE A 311 1.67 -14.92 -18.34
N HIS A 312 1.76 -15.65 -19.46
CA HIS A 312 0.60 -16.26 -20.09
C HIS A 312 0.11 -17.39 -19.19
N CYS A 313 -0.77 -17.07 -18.23
CA CYS A 313 -1.65 -18.06 -17.62
C CYS A 313 -2.73 -18.41 -18.65
N ASN A 314 -2.42 -19.30 -19.60
CA ASN A 314 -3.42 -19.91 -20.46
C ASN A 314 -4.08 -21.08 -19.71
N HIS A 315 -5.04 -20.79 -18.83
CA HIS A 315 -5.95 -21.81 -18.31
C HIS A 315 -7.41 -21.39 -18.44
N THR A 316 -8.00 -21.72 -19.60
CA THR A 316 -9.40 -22.10 -19.66
C THR A 316 -9.50 -23.58 -19.29
N SER A 317 -9.66 -23.90 -18.01
CA SER A 317 -10.08 -25.25 -17.63
C SER A 317 -11.55 -25.41 -17.98
N ASN A 318 -11.84 -25.97 -19.16
CA ASN A 318 -13.12 -26.64 -19.40
C ASN A 318 -13.10 -27.93 -18.60
N ILE A 319 -13.84 -27.96 -17.49
CA ILE A 319 -14.21 -29.20 -16.82
C ILE A 319 -15.50 -29.65 -17.49
N ASP A 320 -15.36 -30.52 -18.49
CA ASP A 320 -16.48 -31.29 -19.03
C ASP A 320 -16.66 -32.54 -18.13
N TYR A 321 -17.87 -32.71 -17.63
CA TYR A 321 -18.27 -33.88 -16.86
C TYR A 321 -18.42 -35.10 -17.78
N TRP A 322 -17.74 -36.21 -17.43
CA TRP A 322 -18.24 -37.57 -17.59
C TRP A 322 -18.37 -38.18 -16.20
#